data_AF-A0A533Z6N6-F1
#
_entry.id   AF-A0A533Z6N6-F1
#
_cell.length_a   1.000
_cell.length_b   1.000
_cell.length_c   1.000
_cell.angle_alpha   90.00
_cell.angle_beta   90.00
_cell.angle_gamma   90.00
#
_symmetry.space_group_name_H-M   'P 1'
#
loop_
_entity.id
_entity.type
_entity.pdbx_description
1 polymer ?
#
loop_
_entity_poly.entity_id
_entity_poly.type
_entity_poly.pdbx_seq_one_letter_code
_entity_poly.pdbx_strand_id
1 'polypeptide(L)'
;MDALSLLPEYQDLPIESRSRLVIIAAQRARQFMQGTRPSIATKHTKPTTMALEEVLKGKVAFLVGKEARQAMKEARKQRERELERLTLAHVAGEDANEIKKDLSVVVDDSKPAEASEDD
;
A
#
# COMPACT_ATOMS: atom_id res chain seq x y z
N MET A 1 -23.08 -17.93 31.56
CA MET A 1 -22.46 -18.25 30.26
C MET A 1 -21.19 -17.45 30.17
N ASP A 2 -20.04 -18.12 30.11
CA ASP A 2 -18.78 -17.43 29.85
C ASP A 2 -18.75 -17.05 28.36
N ALA A 3 -18.75 -15.75 28.06
CA ALA A 3 -18.77 -15.26 26.69
C ALA A 3 -17.50 -15.68 25.90
N LEU A 4 -16.41 -15.97 26.61
CA LEU A 4 -15.15 -16.40 25.99
C LEU A 4 -15.22 -17.83 25.46
N SER A 5 -16.10 -18.68 26.00
CA SER A 5 -16.27 -20.07 25.53
C SER A 5 -16.98 -20.18 24.18
N LEU A 6 -17.55 -19.08 23.67
CA LEU A 6 -18.21 -19.03 22.36
C LEU A 6 -17.25 -18.60 21.24
N LEU A 7 -16.01 -18.27 21.58
CA LEU A 7 -15.03 -17.84 20.59
C LEU A 7 -14.57 -19.02 19.73
N PRO A 8 -14.28 -18.78 18.43
CA PRO A 8 -13.76 -19.82 17.57
C PRO A 8 -12.44 -20.37 18.08
N GLU A 9 -12.31 -21.69 18.11
CA GLU A 9 -11.06 -22.37 18.41
C GLU A 9 -10.12 -22.28 17.18
N TYR A 10 -8.86 -21.93 17.44
CA TYR A 10 -7.82 -21.78 16.40
C TYR A 10 -6.49 -22.39 16.83
N GLN A 11 -6.47 -23.22 17.87
CA GLN A 11 -5.24 -23.74 18.47
C GLN A 11 -4.44 -24.63 17.52
N ASP A 12 -5.12 -25.29 16.58
CA ASP A 12 -4.47 -26.14 15.56
C ASP A 12 -3.85 -25.35 14.41
N LEU A 13 -4.04 -24.02 14.39
CA LEU A 13 -3.50 -23.15 13.36
C LEU A 13 -2.25 -22.43 13.89
N PRO A 14 -1.29 -22.08 13.01
CA PRO A 14 -0.09 -21.34 13.40
C PRO A 14 -0.39 -19.84 13.64
N ILE A 15 -1.39 -19.56 14.48
CA ILE A 15 -1.88 -18.21 14.81
C ILE A 15 -1.55 -17.91 16.27
N GLU A 16 -0.60 -17.00 16.48
CA GLU A 16 -0.05 -16.67 17.80
C GLU A 16 -1.06 -15.95 18.73
N SER A 17 -2.05 -15.23 18.17
CA SER A 17 -3.03 -14.47 18.96
C SER A 17 -4.35 -14.24 18.24
N ARG A 18 -5.42 -13.97 19.00
CA ARG A 18 -6.74 -13.58 18.46
C ARG A 18 -6.67 -12.35 17.55
N SER A 19 -5.83 -11.38 17.91
CA SER A 19 -5.61 -10.19 17.09
C SER A 19 -5.07 -10.56 15.71
N ARG A 20 -4.18 -11.56 15.64
CA ARG A 20 -3.65 -12.05 14.36
C ARG A 20 -4.73 -12.74 13.53
N LEU A 21 -5.59 -13.56 14.14
CA LEU A 21 -6.76 -14.16 13.47
C LEU A 21 -7.64 -13.10 12.81
N VAL A 22 -7.99 -12.04 13.56
CA VAL A 22 -8.83 -10.94 13.07
C VAL A 22 -8.18 -10.24 11.88
N ILE A 23 -6.88 -9.96 11.93
CA ILE A 23 -6.15 -9.31 10.83
C ILE A 23 -6.15 -10.18 9.58
N ILE A 24 -5.87 -11.48 9.71
CA ILE A 24 -5.84 -12.42 8.58
C ILE A 24 -7.23 -12.51 7.95
N ALA A 25 -8.28 -12.69 8.76
CA ALA A 25 -9.66 -12.75 8.26
C ALA A 25 -10.09 -11.44 7.57
N ALA A 26 -9.71 -10.28 8.10
CA ALA A 26 -10.00 -8.99 7.48
C ALA A 26 -9.26 -8.79 6.14
N GLN A 27 -7.99 -9.23 6.06
CA GLN A 27 -7.25 -9.23 4.79
C GLN A 27 -7.88 -10.16 3.76
N ARG A 28 -8.29 -11.37 4.18
CA ARG A 28 -8.95 -12.32 3.29
C ARG A 28 -10.32 -11.82 2.82
N ALA A 29 -11.10 -11.18 3.69
CA ALA A 29 -12.36 -10.56 3.32
C ALA A 29 -12.19 -9.46 2.26
N ARG A 30 -11.10 -8.66 2.33
CA ARG A 30 -10.77 -7.68 1.28
C ARG A 30 -10.47 -8.33 -0.07
N GLN A 31 -9.79 -9.48 -0.08
CA GLN A 31 -9.55 -10.23 -1.33
C GLN A 31 -10.87 -10.70 -1.96
N PHE A 32 -11.84 -11.14 -1.16
CA PHE A 32 -13.17 -11.46 -1.66
C PHE A 32 -13.90 -10.26 -2.24
N MET A 33 -13.81 -9.10 -1.60
CA MET A 33 -14.36 -7.86 -2.15
C MET A 33 -13.71 -7.46 -3.47
N GLN A 34 -12.46 -7.86 -3.70
CA GLN A 34 -11.73 -7.68 -4.97
C GLN A 34 -12.07 -8.74 -6.03
N GLY A 35 -13.02 -9.66 -5.76
CA GLY A 35 -13.48 -10.67 -6.71
C GLY A 35 -12.73 -12.01 -6.63
N THR A 36 -11.90 -12.23 -5.60
CA THR A 36 -11.23 -13.52 -5.41
C THR A 36 -12.25 -14.60 -5.10
N ARG A 37 -12.04 -15.81 -5.65
CA ARG A 37 -12.92 -16.96 -5.38
C ARG A 37 -12.58 -17.63 -4.03
N PRO A 38 -13.58 -18.14 -3.29
CA PRO A 38 -13.35 -18.95 -2.09
C PRO A 38 -12.58 -20.24 -2.42
N SER A 39 -11.65 -20.65 -1.55
CA SER A 39 -10.99 -21.96 -1.66
C SER A 39 -11.82 -23.11 -1.07
N ILE A 40 -12.89 -22.78 -0.35
CA ILE A 40 -13.81 -23.73 0.27
C ILE A 40 -15.23 -23.53 -0.25
N ALA A 41 -16.00 -24.63 -0.29
CA ALA A 41 -17.45 -24.52 -0.35
C ALA A 41 -17.96 -23.90 0.95
N THR A 42 -18.74 -22.82 0.83
CA THR A 42 -19.33 -22.11 1.96
C THR A 42 -20.78 -21.76 1.65
N LYS A 43 -21.63 -21.85 2.67
CA LYS A 43 -23.03 -21.40 2.61
C LYS A 43 -23.18 -19.92 2.92
N HIS A 44 -22.09 -19.27 3.31
CA HIS A 44 -22.09 -17.88 3.73
C HIS A 44 -21.88 -16.95 2.53
N THR A 45 -22.56 -15.82 2.53
CA THR A 45 -22.46 -14.79 1.48
C THR A 45 -21.67 -13.57 1.94
N LYS A 46 -21.56 -13.35 3.26
CA LYS A 46 -20.82 -12.22 3.83
C LYS A 46 -19.32 -12.48 3.73
N PRO A 47 -18.53 -11.59 3.09
CA PRO A 47 -17.09 -11.79 2.90
C PRO A 47 -16.32 -12.03 4.20
N THR A 48 -16.69 -11.34 5.27
CA THR A 48 -16.06 -11.50 6.58
C THR A 48 -16.32 -12.87 7.21
N THR A 49 -17.55 -13.39 7.09
CA THR A 49 -17.92 -14.72 7.58
C THR A 49 -17.24 -15.82 6.77
N MET A 50 -17.21 -15.67 5.44
CA MET A 50 -16.52 -16.61 4.56
C MET A 50 -15.03 -16.64 4.86
N ALA A 51 -14.41 -15.47 5.08
CA ALA A 51 -12.99 -15.35 5.38
C ALA A 51 -12.64 -16.00 6.72
N LEU A 52 -13.46 -15.77 7.77
CA LEU A 52 -13.28 -16.43 9.06
C LEU A 52 -13.36 -17.96 8.92
N GLU A 53 -14.36 -18.48 8.20
CA GLU A 53 -14.51 -19.92 7.99
C GLU A 53 -13.31 -20.52 7.25
N GLU A 54 -12.81 -19.84 6.22
CA GLU A 54 -11.66 -20.30 5.43
C GLU A 54 -10.34 -20.28 6.22
N VAL A 55 -10.15 -19.26 7.06
CA VAL A 55 -8.99 -19.18 7.97
C VAL A 55 -9.07 -20.30 9.01
N LEU A 56 -10.23 -20.49 9.64
CA LEU A 56 -10.42 -21.54 10.66
C LEU A 56 -10.27 -22.96 10.09
N LYS A 57 -10.58 -23.16 8.80
CA LYS A 57 -10.33 -24.41 8.08
C LYS A 57 -8.87 -24.57 7.60
N GLY A 58 -7.99 -23.61 7.90
CA GLY A 58 -6.58 -23.65 7.52
C GLY A 58 -6.33 -23.56 6.01
N LYS A 59 -7.26 -22.96 5.24
CA LYS A 59 -7.15 -22.85 3.78
C LYS A 59 -6.57 -21.53 3.29
N VAL A 60 -6.31 -20.59 4.21
CA VAL A 60 -5.65 -19.32 3.90
C VAL A 60 -4.17 -19.43 4.21
N ALA A 61 -3.32 -19.23 3.20
CA ALA A 61 -1.87 -19.15 3.38
C ALA A 61 -1.47 -17.78 3.95
N PHE A 62 -0.61 -17.79 4.95
CA PHE A 62 -0.02 -16.59 5.53
C PHE A 62 1.37 -16.90 6.10
N LEU A 63 2.23 -15.87 6.14
CA LEU A 63 3.59 -16.01 6.68
C LEU A 63 3.58 -15.89 8.20
N VAL A 64 4.50 -16.64 8.83
CA VAL A 64 4.72 -16.67 10.29
C VAL A 64 6.21 -16.52 10.63
N GLY A 65 6.51 -16.21 11.89
CA GLY A 65 7.87 -16.26 12.43
C GLY A 65 8.90 -15.35 11.72
N LYS A 66 10.01 -15.94 11.27
CA LYS A 66 11.11 -15.19 10.63
C LYS A 66 10.71 -14.65 9.25
N GLU A 67 9.97 -15.43 8.48
CA GLU A 67 9.52 -15.05 7.13
C GLU A 67 8.58 -13.85 7.18
N ALA A 68 7.63 -13.83 8.13
CA ALA A 68 6.74 -12.70 8.33
C ALA A 68 7.51 -11.41 8.65
N ARG A 69 8.52 -11.50 9.52
CA ARG A 69 9.37 -10.35 9.90
C ARG A 69 10.17 -9.83 8.71
N GLN A 70 10.73 -10.73 7.91
CA GLN A 70 11.49 -10.35 6.72
C GLN A 70 10.59 -9.69 5.68
N ALA A 71 9.43 -10.28 5.37
CA ALA A 71 8.45 -9.70 4.45
C ALA A 71 7.97 -8.31 4.89
N MET A 72 7.73 -8.10 6.20
CA MET A 72 7.38 -6.77 6.71
C MET A 72 8.52 -5.75 6.56
N LYS A 73 9.76 -6.16 6.81
CA LYS A 73 10.94 -5.30 6.65
C LYS A 73 11.14 -4.91 5.18
N GLU A 74 10.98 -5.86 4.27
CA GLU A 74 11.09 -5.64 2.83
C GLU A 74 9.95 -4.75 2.31
N ALA A 75 8.70 -5.01 2.70
CA ALA A 75 7.55 -4.18 2.33
C ALA A 75 7.68 -2.74 2.84
N ARG A 76 8.21 -2.55 4.07
CA ARG A 76 8.49 -1.22 4.61
C ARG A 76 9.55 -0.49 3.79
N LYS A 77 10.66 -1.17 3.48
CA LYS A 77 11.76 -0.61 2.68
C LYS A 77 11.32 -0.27 1.25
N GLN A 78 10.47 -1.10 0.64
CA GLN A 78 9.91 -0.82 -0.68
C GLN A 78 9.03 0.42 -0.67
N ARG A 79 8.14 0.54 0.32
CA ARG A 79 7.27 1.71 0.46
C ARG A 79 8.05 3.00 0.73
N GLU A 80 9.10 2.92 1.55
CA GLU A 80 10.00 4.04 1.82
C GLU A 80 10.70 4.50 0.54
N ARG A 81 11.28 3.57 -0.24
CA ARG A 81 11.89 3.87 -1.54
C ARG A 81 10.91 4.45 -2.55
N GLU A 82 9.69 3.95 -2.59
CA GLU A 82 8.65 4.47 -3.47
C GLU A 82 8.27 5.90 -3.09
N LEU A 83 8.14 6.17 -1.78
CA LEU A 83 7.88 7.50 -1.27
C LEU A 83 9.03 8.47 -1.60
N GLU A 84 10.28 8.07 -1.34
CA GLU A 84 11.47 8.86 -1.71
C GLU A 84 11.49 9.19 -3.20
N ARG A 85 11.18 8.21 -4.06
CA ARG A 85 11.10 8.41 -5.50
C ARG A 85 10.00 9.41 -5.87
N LEU A 86 8.82 9.32 -5.25
CA LEU A 86 7.72 10.26 -5.49
C LEU A 86 8.08 11.67 -5.02
N THR A 87 8.71 11.81 -3.85
CA THR A 87 9.16 13.11 -3.34
C THR A 87 10.22 13.73 -4.25
N LEU A 88 11.18 12.94 -4.73
CA LEU A 88 12.21 13.44 -5.65
C LEU A 88 11.62 13.86 -7.00
N ALA A 89 10.65 13.10 -7.53
CA ALA A 89 9.96 13.47 -8.76
C ALA A 89 9.14 14.77 -8.60
N HIS A 90 8.56 15.02 -7.42
CA HIS A 90 7.84 16.25 -7.13
C HIS A 90 8.79 17.46 -7.09
N VAL A 91 9.87 17.38 -6.31
CA VAL A 91 10.87 18.45 -6.19
C VAL A 91 11.52 18.77 -7.53
N ALA A 92 11.92 17.76 -8.31
CA ALA A 92 12.51 17.99 -9.63
C ALA A 92 11.53 18.67 -10.62
N GLY A 93 10.22 18.45 -10.46
CA GLY A 93 9.20 19.12 -11.28
C GLY A 93 8.98 20.59 -10.89
N GLU A 94 9.10 20.90 -9.60
CA GLU A 94 9.05 22.27 -9.08
C GLU A 94 10.29 23.06 -9.50
N ASP A 95 11.49 22.50 -9.31
CA ASP A 95 12.77 23.12 -9.71
C ASP A 95 12.79 23.45 -11.21
N ALA A 96 12.31 22.54 -12.06
CA ALA A 96 12.25 22.76 -13.51
C ALA A 96 11.28 23.88 -13.93
N ASN A 97 10.22 24.13 -13.14
CA ASN A 97 9.29 25.23 -13.38
C ASN A 97 9.85 26.56 -12.85
N GLU A 98 10.55 26.55 -11.71
CA GLU A 98 11.22 27.73 -11.17
C GLU A 98 12.33 28.21 -12.13
N ILE A 99 13.19 27.31 -12.61
CA ILE A 99 14.24 27.64 -13.57
C ILE A 99 13.66 28.25 -14.87
N LYS A 100 12.52 27.75 -15.36
CA LYS A 100 11.84 28.31 -16.54
C LYS A 100 11.30 29.71 -16.30
N LYS A 101 10.74 29.96 -15.11
CA LYS A 101 10.21 31.26 -14.71
C LYS A 101 11.33 32.29 -14.58
N ASP A 102 12.45 31.90 -13.96
CA ASP A 102 13.62 32.78 -13.83
C ASP A 102 14.27 33.04 -15.18
N LEU A 103 14.36 32.02 -16.06
CA LEU A 103 14.90 32.19 -17.41
C LEU A 103 14.01 33.09 -18.28
N SER A 104 12.67 33.05 -18.12
CA SER A 104 11.78 33.93 -18.87
C SER A 104 11.98 35.40 -18.50
N VAL A 105 12.30 35.69 -17.24
CA VAL A 105 12.61 37.06 -16.79
C VAL A 105 13.90 37.59 -17.43
N VAL A 106 14.87 36.72 -17.74
CA VAL A 106 16.17 37.12 -18.30
C VAL A 106 16.15 37.28 -19.83
N VAL A 107 15.21 36.63 -20.54
CA VAL A 107 15.15 36.68 -22.01
C VAL A 107 14.38 37.92 -22.53
N ASP A 108 13.51 38.53 -21.72
CA ASP A 108 12.72 39.70 -22.13
C ASP A 108 13.49 41.03 -22.15
N ASP A 109 14.74 41.09 -21.64
CA ASP A 109 15.57 42.32 -21.66
C ASP A 109 16.35 42.53 -22.98
N SER A 110 16.25 41.63 -23.96
CA SER A 110 16.79 41.86 -25.30
C SER A 110 15.78 42.55 -26.24
N LYS A 111 15.45 43.81 -25.94
CA LYS A 111 15.10 44.77 -27.00
C LYS A 111 16.37 45.00 -27.85
N PRO A 112 16.31 44.91 -29.19
CA PRO A 112 17.46 45.25 -30.01
C PRO A 112 17.79 46.72 -29.78
N ALA A 113 19.00 46.99 -29.29
CA ALA A 113 19.55 48.33 -29.24
C ALA A 113 19.62 48.85 -30.68
N GLU A 114 18.77 49.82 -30.99
CA GLU A 114 18.91 50.73 -32.12
C GLU A 114 20.29 51.36 -32.04
N ALA A 115 21.17 51.05 -33.01
CA ALA A 115 22.38 51.81 -33.27
C ALA A 115 22.17 52.59 -34.58
N SER A 116 21.73 53.84 -34.39
CA SER A 116 21.98 55.06 -35.16
C SER A 116 22.57 54.96 -36.58
N GLU A 117 21.87 55.62 -37.50
CA GLU A 117 22.42 56.28 -38.71
C GLU A 117 23.57 57.24 -38.34
N ASP A 118 24.69 57.21 -39.08
CA ASP A 118 25.38 58.40 -39.64
C ASP A 118 26.68 58.02 -40.39
N ASP A 119 26.81 58.57 -41.61
CA ASP A 119 27.92 58.68 -42.57
C ASP A 119 28.63 57.43 -43.15
#